data_AF-A0A7W3X8D8-F1
#
_entry.id   AF-A0A7W3X8D8-F1
#
_cell.length_a   1.000
_cell.length_b   1.000
_cell.length_c   1.000
_cell.angle_alpha   90.00
_cell.angle_beta   90.00
_cell.angle_gamma   90.00
#
_symmetry.space_group_name_H-M   'P 1'
#
loop_
_entity.id
_entity.type
_entity.pdbx_description
1 polymer ?
#
loop_
_entity_poly.entity_id
_entity_poly.type
_entity_poly.pdbx_seq_one_letter_code
_entity_poly.pdbx_strand_id
1 'polypeptide(L)'
;PEIAGDDLGAVTEDANNPTLTDTGTLTINDADAGQSVFQAGTGTPSAGALGSLTIDATGNWTYNVANADVQYLAEGETKVET
;
A
#
# COMPACT_ATOMS: atom_id res chain seq x y z
N PRO A 1 3.16 17.76 -12.06
CA PRO A 1 2.61 16.92 -10.97
C PRO A 1 3.39 16.98 -9.65
N GLU A 2 2.66 17.21 -8.56
CA GLU A 2 3.06 16.98 -7.18
C GLU A 2 2.17 15.89 -6.58
N ILE A 3 2.78 14.88 -5.93
CA ILE A 3 2.05 13.83 -5.19
C ILE A 3 2.38 14.01 -3.71
N ALA A 4 1.34 13.98 -2.87
CA ALA A 4 1.44 14.09 -1.42
C ALA A 4 0.35 13.24 -0.74
N GLY A 5 0.34 13.16 0.58
CA GLY A 5 -0.69 12.43 1.34
C GLY A 5 -0.08 11.33 2.20
N ASP A 6 -0.87 10.30 2.46
CA ASP A 6 -0.43 9.14 3.22
C ASP A 6 0.30 8.16 2.29
N ASP A 7 1.63 8.12 2.39
CA ASP A 7 2.52 7.29 1.59
C ASP A 7 3.20 6.18 2.40
N LEU A 8 2.75 5.97 3.64
CA LEU A 8 3.22 4.93 4.54
C LEU A 8 2.07 3.99 4.90
N GLY A 9 2.38 2.70 5.00
CA GLY A 9 1.43 1.70 5.48
C GLY A 9 2.11 0.67 6.38
N ALA A 10 1.36 0.09 7.30
CA ALA A 10 1.82 -0.96 8.20
C ALA A 10 0.69 -1.91 8.59
N VAL A 11 1.02 -3.19 8.65
CA VAL A 11 0.16 -4.23 9.21
C VAL A 11 0.89 -4.96 10.33
N THR A 12 0.14 -5.54 11.26
CA THR A 12 0.68 -6.39 12.33
C THR A 12 0.22 -7.82 12.11
N GLU A 13 1.14 -8.79 12.26
CA GLU A 13 0.82 -10.22 12.25
C GLU A 13 -0.36 -10.53 13.17
N ASP A 14 -1.19 -11.49 12.77
CA ASP A 14 -2.37 -12.00 13.48
C ASP A 14 -3.47 -10.97 13.79
N ALA A 15 -3.30 -9.70 13.37
CA ALA A 15 -4.36 -8.69 13.51
C ALA A 15 -5.61 -9.04 12.69
N ASN A 16 -5.45 -9.81 11.61
CA ASN A 16 -6.55 -10.35 10.82
C ASN A 16 -6.11 -11.62 10.05
N ASN A 17 -7.04 -12.53 9.80
CA ASN A 17 -6.79 -13.81 9.13
C ASN A 17 -7.98 -14.13 8.20
N PRO A 18 -7.77 -14.34 6.87
CA PRO A 18 -6.51 -14.69 6.23
C PRO A 18 -5.65 -13.51 5.74
N THR A 19 -6.17 -12.29 5.76
CA THR A 19 -5.53 -11.15 5.08
C THR A 19 -5.34 -10.00 6.04
N LEU A 20 -4.13 -9.49 6.07
CA LEU A 20 -3.79 -8.23 6.68
C LEU A 20 -3.94 -7.12 5.64
N THR A 21 -4.56 -6.02 6.03
CA THR A 21 -4.91 -4.93 5.12
C THR A 21 -4.54 -3.60 5.77
N ASP A 22 -4.02 -2.69 4.95
CA ASP A 22 -3.91 -1.27 5.31
C ASP A 22 -4.37 -0.39 4.15
N THR A 23 -4.79 0.83 4.45
CA THR A 23 -5.35 1.78 3.47
C THR A 23 -4.93 3.20 3.79
N GLY A 24 -4.75 3.99 2.74
CA GLY A 24 -4.54 5.43 2.86
C GLY A 24 -4.94 6.14 1.58
N THR A 25 -4.67 7.44 1.54
CA THR A 25 -5.02 8.30 0.41
C THR A 25 -3.85 9.17 0.01
N LEU A 26 -3.47 9.06 -1.26
CA LEU A 26 -2.59 10.00 -1.93
C LEU A 26 -3.41 11.07 -2.65
N THR A 27 -2.81 12.24 -2.82
CA THR A 27 -3.34 13.38 -3.55
C THR A 27 -2.38 13.72 -4.66
N ILE A 28 -2.91 14.19 -5.79
CA ILE A 28 -2.11 14.67 -6.91
C ILE A 28 -2.57 16.06 -7.30
N ASN A 29 -1.60 16.95 -7.47
CA ASN A 29 -1.81 18.29 -7.99
C ASN A 29 -0.99 18.45 -9.27
N ASP A 30 -1.68 18.55 -10.41
CA ASP A 30 -1.08 18.88 -11.68
C ASP A 30 -1.63 20.22 -12.20
N ALA A 31 -0.75 21.04 -12.78
CA ALA A 31 -1.13 22.34 -13.31
C ALA A 31 -1.94 22.21 -14.61
N ASP A 32 -1.82 21.09 -15.31
CA ASP A 32 -2.55 20.81 -16.52
C ASP A 32 -3.98 20.32 -16.21
N ALA A 33 -4.97 20.97 -16.82
CA ALA A 33 -6.38 20.66 -16.60
C ALA A 33 -6.70 19.19 -16.92
N GLY A 34 -7.26 18.50 -15.93
CA GLY A 34 -7.66 17.09 -16.04
C GLY A 34 -6.55 16.07 -15.79
N GLN A 35 -5.33 16.49 -15.43
CA GLN A 35 -4.23 15.58 -15.11
C GLN A 35 -4.04 15.29 -13.60
N SER A 36 -4.82 15.93 -12.72
CA SER A 36 -4.86 15.62 -11.29
C SER A 36 -5.67 14.34 -11.00
N VAL A 37 -5.26 13.22 -11.60
CA VAL A 37 -5.86 11.88 -11.41
C VAL A 37 -4.77 10.81 -11.35
N PHE A 38 -5.00 9.76 -10.58
CA PHE A 38 -4.13 8.58 -10.58
C PHE A 38 -4.53 7.60 -11.68
N GLN A 39 -3.55 6.83 -12.18
CA GLN A 39 -3.85 5.64 -12.96
C GLN A 39 -4.29 4.52 -11.99
N ALA A 40 -5.57 4.16 -12.03
CA ALA A 40 -6.08 3.07 -11.21
C ALA A 40 -5.44 1.73 -11.62
N GLY A 41 -5.06 0.92 -10.63
CA GLY A 41 -4.47 -0.39 -10.88
C GLY A 41 -3.62 -0.90 -9.73
N THR A 42 -2.82 -1.93 -10.03
CA THR A 42 -1.86 -2.52 -9.10
C THR A 42 -0.50 -1.86 -9.25
N GLY A 43 0.09 -1.44 -8.13
CA GLY A 43 1.45 -0.92 -8.09
C GLY A 43 2.47 -1.98 -8.50
N THR A 44 3.62 -1.55 -9.03
CA THR A 44 4.74 -2.47 -9.23
C THR A 44 5.38 -2.76 -7.87
N PRO A 45 5.38 -4.02 -7.40
CA PRO A 45 5.94 -4.34 -6.10
C PRO A 45 7.47 -4.20 -6.10
N SER A 46 8.03 -3.88 -4.94
CA SER A 46 9.47 -3.99 -4.71
C SER A 46 9.93 -5.45 -4.74
N ALA A 47 11.23 -5.65 -4.93
CA ALA A 47 11.80 -7.00 -4.95
C ALA A 47 11.61 -7.68 -3.58
N GLY A 48 10.92 -8.83 -3.56
CA GLY A 48 10.66 -9.57 -2.34
C GLY A 48 9.50 -9.04 -1.48
N ALA A 49 8.62 -8.22 -2.07
CA ALA A 49 7.33 -7.92 -1.46
C ALA A 49 6.47 -9.19 -1.33
N LEU A 50 5.77 -9.32 -0.20
CA LEU A 50 4.83 -10.39 0.11
C LEU A 50 3.40 -9.99 -0.24
N GLY A 51 3.10 -8.70 -0.09
CA GLY A 51 1.77 -8.16 -0.38
C GLY A 51 1.62 -7.59 -1.78
N SER A 52 0.46 -6.99 -2.01
CA SER A 52 0.13 -6.23 -3.21
C SER A 52 -0.54 -4.91 -2.83
N LEU A 53 -0.22 -3.86 -3.58
CA LEU A 53 -0.83 -2.54 -3.44
C LEU A 53 -1.67 -2.23 -4.67
N THR A 54 -2.91 -1.79 -4.47
CA THR A 54 -3.75 -1.19 -5.51
C THR A 54 -4.05 0.25 -5.18
N ILE A 55 -4.22 1.09 -6.20
CA ILE A 55 -4.67 2.48 -6.06
C ILE A 55 -5.84 2.74 -7.02
N ASP A 56 -6.82 3.53 -6.60
CA ASP A 56 -7.89 4.00 -7.48
C ASP A 56 -7.56 5.37 -8.11
N ALA A 57 -8.40 5.84 -9.04
CA ALA A 57 -8.17 7.10 -9.75
C ALA A 57 -8.23 8.34 -8.85
N THR A 58 -8.84 8.21 -7.66
CA THR A 58 -8.94 9.26 -6.66
C THR A 58 -7.82 9.22 -5.63
N GLY A 59 -6.90 8.26 -5.74
CA GLY A 59 -5.71 8.14 -4.89
C GLY A 59 -5.90 7.29 -3.65
N ASN A 60 -7.05 6.62 -3.47
CA ASN A 60 -7.21 5.68 -2.35
C ASN A 60 -6.41 4.42 -2.68
N TRP A 61 -5.45 4.09 -1.82
CA TRP A 61 -4.68 2.88 -1.96
C TRP A 61 -5.08 1.85 -0.90
N THR A 62 -4.87 0.58 -1.24
CA THR A 62 -5.05 -0.55 -0.34
C THR A 62 -3.87 -1.48 -0.51
N TYR A 63 -3.20 -1.79 0.60
CA TYR A 63 -2.22 -2.86 0.68
C TYR A 63 -2.87 -4.10 1.28
N ASN A 64 -2.57 -5.28 0.72
CA ASN A 64 -2.97 -6.56 1.28
C ASN A 64 -1.80 -7.54 1.28
N VAL A 65 -1.65 -8.28 2.37
CA VAL A 65 -0.72 -9.42 2.48
C VAL A 65 -1.42 -10.57 3.19
N ALA A 66 -1.11 -11.81 2.81
CA ALA A 66 -1.63 -12.96 3.54
C ALA A 66 -0.98 -13.04 4.92
N ASN A 67 -1.78 -13.23 5.96
CA ASN A 67 -1.26 -13.39 7.33
C ASN A 67 -0.28 -14.58 7.40
N ALA A 68 -0.60 -15.67 6.68
CA ALA A 68 0.25 -16.85 6.58
C ALA A 68 1.68 -16.57 6.07
N ASP A 69 1.87 -15.53 5.25
CA ASP A 69 3.18 -15.18 4.68
C ASP A 69 4.07 -14.42 5.67
N VAL A 70 3.52 -13.94 6.79
CA VAL A 70 4.27 -13.18 7.80
C VAL A 70 4.43 -13.92 9.14
N GLN A 71 3.89 -15.14 9.29
CA GLN A 71 3.96 -15.91 10.56
C GLN A 71 5.36 -16.31 11.03
N TYR A 72 6.39 -15.98 10.26
CA TYR A 72 7.77 -16.24 10.65
C TYR A 72 8.36 -15.11 11.51
N LEU A 73 7.68 -13.97 11.62
CA LEU A 73 8.12 -12.83 12.42
C LEU A 73 7.97 -13.15 13.91
N ALA A 74 9.01 -12.90 14.69
CA ALA A 74 8.90 -12.93 16.15
C ALA A 74 8.35 -11.61 16.71
N GLU A 75 7.96 -11.59 17.99
CA GLU A 75 7.49 -10.37 18.66
C GLU A 75 8.52 -9.24 18.54
N GLY A 76 8.09 -8.11 17.96
CA GLY A 76 8.92 -6.94 17.73
C GLY A 76 9.78 -6.98 16.46
N GLU A 77 9.76 -8.06 15.68
CA GLU A 77 10.39 -8.08 14.36
C GLU A 77 9.53 -7.35 13.31
N THR A 78 10.21 -6.78 12.32
CA THR A 78 9.57 -6.05 11.23
C THR A 78 10.18 -6.44 9.90
N LYS A 79 9.35 -6.70 8.89
CA LYS A 79 9.75 -6.73 7.48
C LYS A 79 9.38 -5.40 6.83
N VAL A 80 10.35 -4.79 6.16
CA VAL A 80 10.18 -3.54 5.41
C VAL A 80 10.17 -3.85 3.91
N GLU A 81 9.24 -3.25 3.18
CA GLU A 81 9.11 -3.33 1.71
C GLU A 81 9.28 -1.92 1.14
N THR A 82 10.29 -1.70 0.29
CA THR A 82 10.61 -0.39 -0.33
C THR A 82 11.10 -0.54 -1.74
#